data_AF-A0A817QZC9-F1
#
_entry.id   AF-A0A817QZC9-F1
#
_cell.length_a   1.000
_cell.length_b   1.000
_cell.length_c   1.000
_cell.angle_alpha   90.00
_cell.angle_beta   90.00
_cell.angle_gamma   90.00
#
_symmetry.space_group_name_H-M   'P 1'
#
loop_
_entity.id
_entity.type
_entity.pdbx_description
1 polymer ?
#
loop_
_entity_poly.entity_id
_entity_poly.type
_entity_poly.pdbx_seq_one_letter_code
_entity_poly.pdbx_strand_id
1 'polypeptide(L)'
;MNLQQLPHRIVSLVTWNSQIVGLVLDAPGILLISASPPGYYSKLVQEYEDIAIYKPKPCIPGTQQINRSFGPCVICPPGSKNDGSTGDMCVKCTTNDTLRCFGAAINETDMTNITSYDQAKPYPDSPHTTEFGDLLLQNVFKFMITKPSCLLISPIFWAYVAIGSGIIVYIMIKIFSCRLKTKKPQRFLKKILSHCDVIGKGKHWLSGLVSLSLLVLIIFSWKFSISFSYLYPIEEASSNERFDVSCDDSLFNAKLASSLQLLSTLKHEDEKPIFDLLDEQEITMIVQFISTGYRCEDVTVQQIRDRGLNTPFSDFYCSETNKILTISKLLPYHIIALQLTLTGPHFVGGLRLCFSAPSATNLSTRSTIQQMDTCKLFFIPNQILTRNPTLGVKMTKVINQTAGLTVSNATNHTGLWLPSFMVDTLTDELFFSLDTEYLRYVLNETTLIVVITESDFYMKNTQEPIARHYEIAFNTILFTSKILIVISRSNDRIFSHPNAIFE
;
A
#
# COMPACT_ATOMS: atom_id res chain seq x y z
N MET A 1 27.53 -36.64 -11.24
CA MET A 1 27.11 -38.06 -11.14
C MET A 1 27.09 -38.42 -9.66
N ASN A 2 25.97 -38.89 -9.11
CA ASN A 2 25.91 -39.27 -7.70
C ASN A 2 26.31 -40.75 -7.56
N LEU A 3 27.57 -41.00 -7.20
CA LEU A 3 28.11 -42.37 -7.06
C LEU A 3 27.54 -43.12 -5.85
N GLN A 4 26.76 -42.45 -4.99
CA GLN A 4 26.12 -43.04 -3.80
C GLN A 4 24.83 -43.83 -4.09
N GLN A 5 24.32 -43.81 -5.32
CA GLN A 5 23.13 -44.60 -5.70
C GLN A 5 23.46 -45.91 -6.42
N LEU A 6 24.75 -46.24 -6.60
CA LEU A 6 25.13 -47.52 -7.20
C LEU A 6 24.98 -48.63 -6.14
N PRO A 7 24.19 -49.69 -6.41
CA PRO A 7 23.98 -50.80 -5.48
C PRO A 7 25.26 -51.63 -5.22
N HIS A 8 26.33 -51.35 -5.95
CA HIS A 8 27.60 -52.10 -5.92
C HIS A 8 28.81 -51.16 -5.87
N ARG A 9 29.90 -51.64 -5.27
CA ARG A 9 31.18 -50.92 -5.23
C ARG A 9 31.82 -50.90 -6.61
N ILE A 10 32.48 -49.80 -6.95
CA ILE A 10 33.28 -49.69 -8.18
C ILE A 10 34.58 -50.46 -7.94
N VAL A 11 34.81 -51.50 -8.73
CA VAL A 11 36.00 -52.37 -8.64
C VAL A 11 37.11 -51.85 -9.54
N SER A 12 36.78 -51.38 -10.75
CA SER A 12 37.77 -50.74 -11.63
C SER A 12 37.16 -49.72 -12.58
N LEU A 13 37.98 -48.73 -12.95
CA LEU A 13 37.70 -47.77 -14.00
C LEU A 13 38.43 -48.23 -15.26
N VAL A 14 37.70 -48.55 -16.32
CA VAL A 14 38.25 -48.95 -17.61
C VAL A 14 37.93 -47.86 -18.62
N THR A 15 38.91 -47.02 -18.96
CA THR A 15 38.75 -46.05 -20.04
C THR A 15 38.88 -46.77 -21.38
N TRP A 16 37.81 -46.82 -22.18
CA TRP A 16 37.85 -47.44 -23.51
C TRP A 16 38.40 -46.48 -24.57
N ASN A 17 38.14 -45.18 -24.42
CA ASN A 17 38.77 -44.08 -25.19
C ASN A 17 38.58 -42.74 -24.44
N SER A 18 39.05 -41.62 -25.00
CA SER A 18 38.91 -40.27 -24.40
C SER A 18 37.46 -39.79 -24.24
N GLN A 19 36.49 -40.56 -24.74
CA GLN A 19 35.08 -40.20 -24.80
C GLN A 19 34.15 -41.20 -24.12
N ILE A 20 34.66 -42.36 -23.68
CA ILE A 20 33.87 -43.43 -23.06
C ILE A 20 34.62 -43.97 -21.85
N VAL A 21 33.95 -43.91 -20.71
CA VAL A 21 34.41 -44.49 -19.45
C VAL A 21 33.54 -45.69 -19.14
N GLY A 22 34.17 -46.85 -19.01
CA GLY A 22 33.58 -48.05 -18.43
C GLY A 22 33.85 -48.10 -16.92
N LEU A 23 32.83 -48.34 -16.12
CA LEU A 23 32.98 -48.68 -14.69
C LEU A 23 32.59 -50.14 -14.51
N VAL A 24 33.51 -50.93 -13.95
CA VAL A 24 33.25 -52.32 -13.57
C VAL A 24 32.84 -52.34 -12.11
N LEU A 25 31.68 -52.92 -11.83
CA LEU A 25 31.10 -53.04 -10.49
C LEU A 25 31.50 -54.39 -9.85
N ASP A 26 31.31 -54.51 -8.54
CA ASP A 26 31.56 -55.71 -7.73
C ASP A 26 30.51 -56.84 -7.94
N ALA A 27 29.62 -56.66 -8.92
CA ALA A 27 28.61 -57.59 -9.42
C ALA A 27 28.82 -57.74 -10.94
N PRO A 28 28.25 -58.75 -11.65
CA PRO A 28 28.31 -58.81 -13.10
C PRO A 28 27.62 -57.56 -13.68
N GLY A 29 28.38 -56.50 -13.92
CA GLY A 29 27.82 -55.17 -14.13
C GLY A 29 28.86 -54.22 -14.69
N ILE A 30 28.67 -53.79 -15.94
CA ILE A 30 29.50 -52.79 -16.61
C ILE A 30 28.65 -51.55 -16.89
N LEU A 31 29.04 -50.40 -16.35
CA LEU A 31 28.44 -49.11 -16.70
C LEU A 31 29.24 -48.49 -17.85
N LEU A 32 28.59 -48.23 -18.98
CA LEU A 32 29.21 -47.53 -20.10
C LEU A 32 28.70 -46.09 -20.18
N ILE A 33 29.59 -45.14 -19.89
CA ILE A 33 29.27 -43.72 -19.86
C ILE A 33 30.00 -43.02 -21.00
N SER A 34 29.26 -42.49 -21.96
CA SER A 34 29.81 -41.69 -23.06
C SER A 34 29.79 -40.20 -22.72
N ALA A 35 30.93 -39.52 -22.84
CA ALA A 35 31.03 -38.07 -22.68
C ALA A 35 30.11 -37.39 -23.69
N SER A 36 29.15 -36.62 -23.19
CA SER A 36 28.13 -35.98 -24.00
C SER A 36 28.66 -34.68 -24.60
N PRO A 37 28.33 -34.37 -25.87
CA PRO A 37 28.78 -33.14 -26.53
C PRO A 37 28.24 -31.89 -25.81
N PRO A 38 28.82 -30.70 -26.07
CA PRO A 38 28.28 -29.44 -25.56
C PRO A 38 26.76 -29.33 -25.80
N GLY A 39 26.05 -28.87 -24.78
CA GLY A 39 24.58 -28.82 -24.76
C GLY A 39 23.85 -30.11 -24.42
N TYR A 40 24.57 -31.21 -24.16
CA TYR A 40 23.98 -32.49 -23.78
C TYR A 40 24.67 -33.07 -22.55
N TYR A 41 23.89 -33.73 -21.70
CA TYR A 41 24.39 -34.52 -20.58
C TYR A 41 24.11 -36.01 -20.78
N SER A 42 24.84 -36.86 -20.06
CA SER A 42 24.67 -38.31 -20.11
C SER A 42 23.51 -38.75 -19.22
N LYS A 43 22.42 -39.26 -19.80
CA LYS A 43 21.30 -39.86 -19.08
C LYS A 43 21.28 -41.37 -19.28
N LEU A 44 20.99 -42.13 -18.22
CA LEU A 44 20.71 -43.56 -18.32
C LEU A 44 19.46 -43.78 -19.19
N VAL A 45 19.59 -44.58 -20.25
CA VAL A 45 18.49 -44.85 -21.18
C VAL A 45 18.04 -46.31 -21.14
N GLN A 46 18.98 -47.24 -20.91
CA GLN A 46 18.69 -48.67 -20.84
C GLN A 46 19.53 -49.32 -19.74
N GLU A 47 18.90 -50.19 -18.97
CA GLU A 47 19.50 -51.04 -17.95
C GLU A 47 19.15 -52.48 -18.33
N TYR A 48 20.17 -53.24 -18.72
CA TYR A 48 20.12 -54.70 -18.84
C TYR A 48 20.66 -55.31 -17.55
N GLU A 49 20.40 -56.60 -17.28
CA GLU A 49 20.82 -57.29 -16.03
C GLU A 49 22.29 -57.02 -15.66
N ASP A 50 23.19 -56.89 -16.64
CA ASP A 50 24.62 -56.67 -16.43
C ASP A 50 25.19 -55.38 -17.09
N ILE A 51 24.39 -54.55 -17.78
CA ILE A 51 24.90 -53.39 -18.54
C ILE A 51 23.97 -52.17 -18.44
N ALA A 52 24.52 -51.05 -17.99
CA ALA A 52 23.83 -49.75 -18.00
C ALA A 52 24.39 -48.85 -19.12
N ILE A 53 23.53 -48.42 -20.05
CA ILE A 53 23.93 -47.59 -21.21
C ILE A 53 23.41 -46.16 -21.03
N TYR A 54 24.34 -45.21 -21.06
CA TYR A 54 24.04 -43.79 -21.05
C TYR A 54 24.01 -43.21 -22.46
N LYS A 55 23.03 -42.36 -22.78
CA LYS A 55 22.98 -41.60 -24.04
C LYS A 55 22.92 -40.09 -23.77
N PRO A 56 23.39 -39.27 -24.72
CA PRO A 56 23.25 -37.81 -24.64
C PRO A 56 21.78 -37.37 -24.65
N LYS A 57 21.40 -36.52 -23.71
CA LYS A 57 20.10 -35.84 -23.66
C LYS A 57 20.35 -34.32 -23.57
N PRO A 58 19.59 -33.47 -24.30
CA PRO A 58 19.82 -32.03 -24.28
C PRO A 58 19.63 -31.45 -22.87
N CYS A 59 20.42 -30.42 -22.56
CA CYS A 59 20.27 -29.62 -21.36
C CYS A 59 18.87 -29.01 -21.29
N ILE A 60 18.32 -28.98 -20.09
CA ILE A 60 17.04 -28.32 -19.84
C ILE A 60 17.20 -26.79 -19.90
N PRO A 61 16.13 -26.03 -20.19
CA PRO A 61 16.16 -24.57 -20.13
C PRO A 61 16.69 -24.06 -18.78
N GLY A 62 17.43 -22.95 -18.79
CA GLY A 62 18.09 -22.38 -17.62
C GLY A 62 19.41 -23.07 -17.22
N THR A 63 19.84 -24.10 -17.97
CA THR A 63 21.13 -24.79 -17.75
C THR A 63 21.99 -24.79 -19.01
N GLN A 64 23.29 -24.98 -18.86
CA GLN A 64 24.26 -25.07 -19.95
C GLN A 64 25.28 -26.18 -19.74
N GLN A 65 25.88 -26.61 -20.84
CA GLN A 65 27.06 -27.45 -20.82
C GLN A 65 28.02 -27.04 -21.93
N ILE A 66 29.04 -26.25 -21.56
CA ILE A 66 30.00 -25.64 -22.50
C ILE A 66 30.99 -26.67 -23.05
N ASN A 67 31.47 -27.55 -22.17
CA ASN A 67 32.49 -28.54 -22.52
C ASN A 67 31.86 -29.94 -22.60
N ARG A 68 32.46 -30.79 -23.44
CA ARG A 68 32.13 -32.22 -23.46
C ARG A 68 32.39 -32.79 -22.06
N SER A 69 31.36 -33.36 -21.45
CA SER A 69 31.42 -33.85 -20.07
C SER A 69 30.53 -35.08 -19.89
N PHE A 70 30.90 -35.92 -18.94
CA PHE A 70 30.09 -37.03 -18.45
C PHE A 70 29.07 -36.57 -17.40
N GLY A 71 29.27 -35.37 -16.86
CA GLY A 71 28.46 -34.79 -15.79
C GLY A 71 27.18 -34.11 -16.31
N PRO A 72 26.25 -33.77 -15.39
CA PRO A 72 25.06 -33.02 -15.74
C PRO A 72 25.34 -31.57 -16.16
N CYS A 73 24.34 -30.97 -16.81
CA CYS A 73 24.35 -29.55 -17.15
C CYS A 73 24.41 -28.68 -15.89
N VAL A 74 25.09 -27.54 -16.00
CA VAL A 74 25.27 -26.56 -14.93
C VAL A 74 24.24 -25.45 -15.10
N ILE A 75 23.70 -24.92 -14.00
CA ILE A 75 22.76 -23.79 -14.05
C ILE A 75 23.43 -22.57 -14.71
N CYS A 76 22.67 -21.81 -15.49
CA CYS A 76 23.16 -20.57 -16.07
C CYS A 76 23.67 -19.60 -14.98
N PRO A 77 24.86 -18.99 -15.17
CA PRO A 77 25.37 -18.02 -14.23
C PRO A 77 24.43 -16.81 -14.14
N PRO A 78 24.49 -16.06 -13.04
CA PRO A 78 23.56 -14.97 -12.84
C PRO A 78 23.69 -13.86 -13.90
N GLY A 79 22.57 -13.25 -14.26
CA GLY A 79 22.52 -12.27 -15.37
C GLY A 79 22.63 -12.89 -16.77
N SER A 80 22.51 -14.21 -16.88
CA SER A 80 22.45 -14.93 -18.16
C SER A 80 21.20 -15.82 -18.25
N LYS A 81 20.84 -16.19 -19.48
CA LYS A 81 19.65 -16.98 -19.80
C LYS A 81 19.96 -18.08 -20.80
N ASN A 82 19.18 -19.16 -20.76
CA ASN A 82 19.15 -20.19 -21.79
C ASN A 82 17.73 -20.71 -21.98
N ASP A 83 17.18 -20.58 -23.18
CA ASP A 83 15.83 -21.02 -23.52
C ASP A 83 15.73 -22.54 -23.79
N GLY A 84 16.87 -23.24 -23.82
CA GLY A 84 16.98 -24.67 -24.09
C GLY A 84 17.13 -25.02 -25.57
N SER A 85 17.33 -24.04 -26.46
CA SER A 85 17.49 -24.26 -27.91
C SER A 85 18.82 -24.91 -28.29
N THR A 86 19.93 -24.48 -27.71
CA THR A 86 21.26 -25.02 -28.01
C THR A 86 21.91 -25.73 -26.82
N GLY A 87 21.59 -25.33 -25.58
CA GLY A 87 22.09 -25.95 -24.35
C GLY A 87 23.59 -25.77 -24.09
N ASP A 88 24.36 -25.32 -25.08
CA ASP A 88 25.82 -25.26 -25.10
C ASP A 88 26.38 -24.00 -24.44
N MET A 89 25.62 -22.91 -24.40
CA MET A 89 26.01 -21.66 -23.72
C MET A 89 24.81 -20.88 -23.19
N CYS A 90 25.01 -20.15 -22.10
CA CYS A 90 24.08 -19.13 -21.61
C CYS A 90 24.40 -17.77 -22.23
N VAL A 91 23.37 -17.08 -22.69
CA VAL A 91 23.46 -15.74 -23.29
C VAL A 91 23.28 -14.70 -22.20
N LYS A 92 24.10 -13.64 -22.19
CA LYS A 92 23.92 -12.52 -21.26
C LYS A 92 22.57 -11.85 -21.50
N CYS A 93 21.89 -11.49 -20.41
CA CYS A 93 20.64 -10.75 -20.50
C CYS A 93 20.85 -9.28 -20.84
N THR A 94 19.89 -8.72 -21.56
CA THR A 94 19.79 -7.29 -21.83
C THR A 94 19.18 -6.64 -20.59
N THR A 95 20.02 -6.15 -19.67
CA THR A 95 19.53 -5.52 -18.44
C THR A 95 19.04 -4.09 -18.76
N ASN A 96 17.72 -3.93 -18.90
CA ASN A 96 17.02 -2.64 -18.90
C ASN A 96 16.21 -2.51 -17.60
N ASP A 97 15.74 -1.30 -17.26
CA ASP A 97 14.99 -1.07 -16.01
C ASP A 97 13.71 -1.91 -15.87
N THR A 98 13.10 -2.31 -17.00
CA THR A 98 11.85 -3.09 -17.05
C THR A 98 12.06 -4.60 -17.19
N LEU A 99 13.20 -5.04 -17.73
CA LEU A 99 13.47 -6.45 -18.00
C LEU A 99 14.51 -6.99 -17.02
N ARG A 100 14.15 -8.06 -16.31
CA ARG A 100 15.06 -8.71 -15.36
C ARG A 100 15.30 -10.17 -15.69
N CYS A 101 16.51 -10.63 -15.36
CA CYS A 101 16.87 -12.04 -15.35
C CYS A 101 17.02 -12.54 -13.91
N PHE A 102 16.26 -13.59 -13.60
CA PHE A 102 16.33 -14.30 -12.34
C PHE A 102 17.43 -15.38 -12.38
N GLY A 103 17.72 -16.02 -11.23
CA GLY A 103 18.59 -17.20 -11.22
C GLY A 103 18.00 -18.31 -12.10
N ALA A 104 18.86 -19.02 -12.85
CA ALA A 104 18.45 -20.05 -13.81
C ALA A 104 17.44 -19.57 -14.88
N ALA A 105 17.51 -18.30 -15.29
CA ALA A 105 16.54 -17.71 -16.20
C ALA A 105 16.42 -18.45 -17.54
N ILE A 106 15.18 -18.74 -17.93
CA ILE A 106 14.84 -19.26 -19.27
C ILE A 106 14.75 -18.09 -20.25
N ASN A 107 14.12 -16.99 -19.83
CA ASN A 107 14.00 -15.76 -20.59
C ASN A 107 14.03 -14.53 -19.66
N GLU A 108 14.23 -13.35 -20.25
CA GLU A 108 14.00 -12.07 -19.60
C GLU A 108 12.52 -11.94 -19.25
N THR A 109 12.26 -11.48 -18.03
CA THR A 109 10.90 -11.28 -17.52
C THR A 109 10.61 -9.78 -17.45
N ASP A 110 9.47 -9.38 -18.00
CA ASP A 110 8.97 -8.01 -17.89
C ASP A 110 8.37 -7.77 -16.50
N MET A 111 8.97 -6.85 -15.77
CA MET A 111 8.61 -6.51 -14.40
C MET A 111 7.45 -5.52 -14.30
N THR A 112 7.02 -4.91 -15.42
CA THR A 112 5.93 -3.90 -15.43
C THR A 112 4.63 -4.45 -14.83
N ASN A 113 4.34 -5.74 -15.04
CA ASN A 113 3.14 -6.42 -14.54
C ASN A 113 3.38 -7.26 -13.27
N ILE A 114 4.62 -7.28 -12.76
CA ILE A 114 5.06 -8.13 -11.66
C ILE A 114 5.64 -7.26 -10.54
N THR A 115 4.78 -6.44 -9.95
CA THR A 115 5.14 -5.55 -8.85
C THR A 115 4.44 -5.97 -7.55
N SER A 116 5.08 -5.63 -6.44
CA SER A 116 4.41 -5.68 -5.15
C SER A 116 3.55 -4.43 -5.00
N TYR A 117 2.32 -4.59 -4.55
CA TYR A 117 1.44 -3.48 -4.22
C TYR A 117 0.52 -3.89 -3.08
N ASP A 118 0.12 -2.90 -2.30
CA ASP A 118 -0.85 -3.02 -1.24
C ASP A 118 -1.89 -1.92 -1.44
N GLN A 119 -3.16 -2.28 -1.36
CA GLN A 119 -4.27 -1.32 -1.46
C GLN A 119 -4.53 -0.61 -0.13
N ALA A 120 -3.98 -1.10 0.99
CA ALA A 120 -4.12 -0.46 2.28
C ALA A 120 -3.40 0.89 2.31
N LYS A 121 -4.16 1.94 2.62
CA LYS A 121 -3.62 3.28 2.87
C LYS A 121 -3.44 3.47 4.37
N PRO A 122 -2.37 4.16 4.81
CA PRO A 122 -2.24 4.53 6.21
C PRO A 122 -3.44 5.38 6.63
N TYR A 123 -3.96 5.09 7.82
CA TYR A 123 -5.05 5.89 8.40
C TYR A 123 -4.50 7.30 8.74
N PRO A 124 -5.22 8.39 8.40
CA PRO A 124 -4.70 9.73 8.60
C PRO A 124 -4.56 10.09 10.09
N ASP A 125 -3.67 11.04 10.37
CA ASP A 125 -3.52 11.61 11.70
C ASP A 125 -4.60 12.64 11.99
N SER A 126 -5.04 12.72 13.25
CA SER A 126 -5.89 13.82 13.72
C SER A 126 -5.20 15.18 13.52
N PRO A 127 -5.96 16.26 13.30
CA PRO A 127 -5.41 17.61 13.38
C PRO A 127 -4.80 17.87 14.75
N HIS A 128 -3.80 18.76 14.79
CA HIS A 128 -3.10 19.12 16.01
C HIS A 128 -4.00 19.70 17.11
N THR A 129 -5.12 20.33 16.73
CA THR A 129 -6.11 20.88 17.65
C THR A 129 -7.47 20.25 17.39
N THR A 130 -8.11 19.76 18.45
CA THR A 130 -9.45 19.16 18.42
C THR A 130 -10.51 20.08 19.02
N GLU A 131 -10.19 21.36 19.21
CA GLU A 131 -11.14 22.37 19.68
C GLU A 131 -11.56 23.27 18.53
N PHE A 132 -12.86 23.28 18.20
CA PHE A 132 -13.37 24.09 17.08
C PHE A 132 -13.09 25.59 17.23
N GLY A 133 -13.10 26.12 18.46
CA GLY A 133 -12.77 27.53 18.72
C GLY A 133 -11.34 27.89 18.28
N ASP A 134 -10.38 27.00 18.55
CA ASP A 134 -8.99 27.19 18.15
C ASP A 134 -8.80 27.00 16.65
N LEU A 135 -9.50 26.05 16.03
CA LEU A 135 -9.51 25.86 14.58
C LEU A 135 -10.07 27.10 13.86
N LEU A 136 -11.15 27.68 14.40
CA LEU A 136 -11.74 28.92 13.91
C LEU A 136 -10.75 30.09 14.03
N LEU A 137 -10.06 30.20 15.18
CA LEU A 137 -9.04 31.22 15.41
C LEU A 137 -7.85 31.06 14.45
N GLN A 138 -7.35 29.83 14.31
CA GLN A 138 -6.29 29.48 13.37
C GLN A 138 -6.68 29.88 11.96
N ASN A 139 -7.88 29.54 11.49
CA ASN A 139 -8.32 29.93 10.15
C ASN A 139 -8.45 31.46 9.97
N VAL A 140 -8.91 32.19 10.99
CA VAL A 140 -9.02 33.66 10.96
C VAL A 140 -7.65 34.32 10.84
N PHE A 141 -6.65 33.84 11.56
CA PHE A 141 -5.33 34.48 11.66
C PHE A 141 -4.25 33.84 10.76
N LYS A 142 -4.53 32.72 10.10
CA LYS A 142 -3.56 32.07 9.21
C LYS A 142 -3.37 32.90 7.93
N PHE A 143 -2.11 33.26 7.71
CA PHE A 143 -1.67 34.01 6.53
C PHE A 143 -0.61 33.17 5.80
N MET A 144 -1.01 32.49 4.73
CA MET A 144 -0.10 31.65 3.94
C MET A 144 0.13 32.27 2.57
N ILE A 145 1.36 32.75 2.32
CA ILE A 145 1.75 33.48 1.11
C ILE A 145 2.16 32.51 -0.03
N THR A 146 2.26 31.20 0.26
CA THR A 146 2.83 30.20 -0.64
C THR A 146 2.04 30.01 -1.93
N LYS A 147 0.72 30.25 -1.93
CA LYS A 147 -0.13 30.24 -3.14
C LYS A 147 -1.02 31.49 -3.18
N PRO A 148 -1.18 32.15 -4.34
CA PRO A 148 -2.01 33.35 -4.47
C PRO A 148 -3.50 33.08 -4.22
N SER A 149 -3.98 31.86 -4.48
CA SER A 149 -5.34 31.43 -4.13
C SER A 149 -5.59 31.45 -2.62
N CYS A 150 -4.56 31.22 -1.81
CA CYS A 150 -4.68 31.21 -0.34
C CYS A 150 -4.81 32.59 0.27
N LEU A 151 -4.24 33.61 -0.36
CA LEU A 151 -4.45 35.00 0.03
C LEU A 151 -5.92 35.42 -0.17
N LEU A 152 -6.55 34.96 -1.25
CA LEU A 152 -7.95 35.29 -1.56
C LEU A 152 -8.95 34.62 -0.61
N ILE A 153 -8.57 33.52 0.05
CA ILE A 153 -9.42 32.80 1.01
C ILE A 153 -9.20 33.30 2.45
N SER A 154 -8.07 33.95 2.73
CA SER A 154 -7.68 34.40 4.07
C SER A 154 -8.58 35.53 4.62
N PRO A 155 -9.26 35.34 5.77
CA PRO A 155 -10.14 36.36 6.36
C PRO A 155 -9.40 37.65 6.75
N ILE A 156 -8.19 37.51 7.30
CA ILE A 156 -7.39 38.66 7.73
C ILE A 156 -6.88 39.51 6.56
N PHE A 157 -6.62 38.88 5.40
CA PHE A 157 -6.28 39.61 4.18
C PHE A 157 -7.42 40.56 3.78
N TRP A 158 -8.66 40.09 3.75
CA TRP A 158 -9.82 40.93 3.42
C TRP A 158 -10.09 42.01 4.47
N ALA A 159 -9.83 41.74 5.75
CA ALA A 159 -9.90 42.76 6.80
C ALA A 159 -8.86 43.88 6.57
N TYR A 160 -7.62 43.53 6.19
CA TYR A 160 -6.60 44.52 5.82
C TYR A 160 -6.95 45.27 4.54
N VAL A 161 -7.49 44.60 3.52
CA VAL A 161 -7.96 45.25 2.28
C VAL A 161 -9.09 46.23 2.57
N ALA A 162 -10.03 45.88 3.45
CA ALA A 162 -11.11 46.77 3.88
C ALA A 162 -10.57 48.04 4.59
N ILE A 163 -9.61 47.88 5.51
CA ILE A 163 -8.98 49.03 6.19
C ILE A 163 -8.17 49.86 5.20
N GLY A 164 -7.31 49.22 4.39
CA GLY A 164 -6.43 49.87 3.43
C GLY A 164 -7.18 50.63 2.35
N SER A 165 -8.20 50.01 1.75
CA SER A 165 -9.08 50.68 0.77
C SER A 165 -9.82 51.86 1.39
N GLY A 166 -10.30 51.74 2.63
CA GLY A 166 -10.92 52.84 3.37
C GLY A 166 -9.98 54.03 3.59
N ILE A 167 -8.73 53.76 3.96
CA ILE A 167 -7.69 54.78 4.13
C ILE A 167 -7.32 55.43 2.79
N ILE A 168 -7.15 54.65 1.72
CA ILE A 168 -6.82 55.16 0.38
C ILE A 168 -7.94 56.08 -0.12
N VAL A 169 -9.20 55.64 -0.01
CA VAL A 169 -10.38 56.45 -0.39
C VAL A 169 -10.41 57.75 0.40
N TYR A 170 -10.12 57.71 1.71
CA TYR A 170 -10.02 58.91 2.54
C TYR A 170 -8.91 59.87 2.09
N ILE A 171 -7.72 59.35 1.79
CA ILE A 171 -6.58 60.14 1.29
C ILE A 171 -6.91 60.77 -0.05
N MET A 172 -7.45 60.00 -1.00
CA MET A 172 -7.85 60.48 -2.32
C MET A 172 -8.88 61.61 -2.22
N ILE A 173 -9.91 61.44 -1.39
CA ILE A 173 -10.92 62.47 -1.14
C ILE A 173 -10.29 63.71 -0.46
N LYS A 174 -9.29 63.53 0.42
CA LYS A 174 -8.54 64.64 1.02
C LYS A 174 -7.75 65.43 -0.01
N ILE A 175 -6.99 64.76 -0.87
CA ILE A 175 -6.23 65.40 -1.96
C ILE A 175 -7.18 66.14 -2.91
N PHE A 176 -8.29 65.51 -3.29
CA PHE A 176 -9.28 66.09 -4.20
C PHE A 176 -9.97 67.32 -3.59
N SER A 177 -10.33 67.26 -2.30
CA SER A 177 -10.94 68.38 -1.57
C SER A 177 -9.99 69.57 -1.39
N CYS A 178 -8.68 69.33 -1.28
CA CYS A 178 -7.68 70.40 -1.26
C CYS A 178 -7.58 71.12 -2.60
N ARG A 179 -7.71 70.39 -3.73
CA ARG A 179 -7.68 70.98 -5.08
C ARG A 179 -8.96 71.75 -5.44
N LEU A 180 -10.14 71.21 -5.09
CA LEU A 180 -11.43 71.81 -5.46
C LEU A 180 -12.02 72.77 -4.43
N LYS A 181 -11.33 73.02 -3.30
CA LYS A 181 -11.81 73.83 -2.16
C LYS A 181 -13.21 73.44 -1.63
N THR A 182 -13.71 72.24 -1.95
CA THR A 182 -15.02 71.76 -1.51
C THR A 182 -14.86 70.60 -0.52
N LYS A 183 -15.42 70.78 0.68
CA LYS A 183 -15.42 69.75 1.74
C LYS A 183 -16.64 68.81 1.70
N LYS A 184 -17.53 68.99 0.71
CA LYS A 184 -18.75 68.17 0.55
C LYS A 184 -18.47 66.66 0.50
N PRO A 185 -17.56 66.13 -0.35
CA PRO A 185 -17.30 64.69 -0.41
C PRO A 185 -16.65 64.14 0.88
N GLN A 186 -15.77 64.91 1.52
CA GLN A 186 -15.19 64.54 2.83
C GLN A 186 -16.26 64.41 3.92
N ARG A 187 -17.21 65.35 3.98
CA ARG A 187 -18.30 65.32 4.97
C ARG A 187 -19.24 64.14 4.71
N PHE A 188 -19.51 63.82 3.45
CA PHE A 188 -20.36 62.69 3.08
C PHE A 188 -19.73 61.34 3.47
N LEU A 189 -18.45 61.12 3.14
CA LEU A 189 -17.74 59.89 3.52
C LEU A 189 -17.63 59.74 5.05
N LYS A 190 -17.29 60.83 5.76
CA LYS A 190 -17.27 60.82 7.23
C LYS A 190 -18.64 60.48 7.81
N LYS A 191 -19.73 60.97 7.20
CA LYS A 191 -21.09 60.65 7.62
C LYS A 191 -21.43 59.17 7.37
N ILE A 192 -21.04 58.59 6.24
CA ILE A 192 -21.23 57.15 5.97
C ILE A 192 -20.45 56.31 6.97
N LEU A 193 -19.15 56.57 7.12
CA LEU A 193 -18.30 55.81 8.05
C LEU A 193 -18.74 55.98 9.50
N SER A 194 -19.27 57.14 9.88
CA SER A 194 -19.87 57.34 11.20
C SER A 194 -21.20 56.60 11.37
N HIS A 195 -21.95 56.32 10.30
CA HIS A 195 -23.16 55.48 10.39
C HIS A 195 -22.81 53.98 10.47
N CYS A 196 -21.69 53.56 9.89
CA CYS A 196 -21.16 52.21 10.02
C CYS A 196 -20.39 51.97 11.34
N ASP A 197 -20.23 53.01 12.16
CA ASP A 197 -19.51 52.94 13.42
C ASP A 197 -20.38 52.36 14.54
N VAL A 198 -20.28 51.04 14.70
CA VAL A 198 -20.94 50.30 15.79
C VAL A 198 -20.18 50.45 17.11
N ILE A 199 -18.86 50.69 17.05
CA ILE A 199 -17.96 50.75 18.22
C ILE A 199 -18.04 52.11 18.95
N GLY A 200 -18.02 53.22 18.21
CA GLY A 200 -17.95 54.59 18.73
C GLY A 200 -19.28 55.35 18.69
N LYS A 201 -20.39 54.66 18.40
CA LYS A 201 -21.75 55.24 18.23
C LYS A 201 -21.76 56.43 17.25
N GLY A 202 -20.94 56.38 16.22
CA GLY A 202 -20.83 57.42 15.19
C GLY A 202 -20.02 58.66 15.58
N LYS A 203 -19.26 58.62 16.68
CA LYS A 203 -18.38 59.73 17.06
C LYS A 203 -17.12 59.80 16.18
N HIS A 204 -16.62 58.68 15.68
CA HIS A 204 -15.33 58.63 14.96
C HIS A 204 -15.42 57.82 13.66
N TRP A 205 -14.98 58.41 12.55
CA TRP A 205 -14.93 57.72 11.24
C TRP A 205 -13.94 56.54 11.21
N LEU A 206 -12.86 56.61 12.01
CA LEU A 206 -11.85 55.54 12.12
C LEU A 206 -12.47 54.28 12.75
N SER A 207 -13.37 54.48 13.71
CA SER A 207 -14.09 53.42 14.41
C SER A 207 -15.09 52.69 13.49
N GLY A 208 -15.63 53.39 12.49
CA GLY A 208 -16.39 52.79 11.39
C GLY A 208 -15.58 51.84 10.50
N LEU A 209 -14.30 52.14 10.24
CA LEU A 209 -13.42 51.24 9.47
C LEU A 209 -13.10 49.96 10.24
N VAL A 210 -12.84 50.07 11.55
CA VAL A 210 -12.65 48.90 12.41
C VAL A 210 -13.92 48.05 12.45
N SER A 211 -15.09 48.67 12.59
CA SER A 211 -16.39 47.98 12.55
C SER A 211 -16.59 47.19 11.24
N LEU A 212 -16.22 47.77 10.10
CA LEU A 212 -16.31 47.12 8.80
C LEU A 212 -15.32 45.94 8.67
N SER A 213 -14.10 46.08 9.19
CA SER A 213 -13.12 44.99 9.22
C SER A 213 -13.60 43.80 10.08
N LEU A 214 -14.24 44.07 11.22
CA LEU A 214 -14.79 43.04 12.09
C LEU A 214 -15.99 42.34 11.44
N LEU A 215 -16.82 43.06 10.69
CA LEU A 215 -17.93 42.49 9.93
C LEU A 215 -17.43 41.52 8.85
N VAL A 216 -16.32 41.85 8.17
CA VAL A 216 -15.65 40.93 7.24
C VAL A 216 -15.22 39.65 7.97
N LEU A 217 -14.56 39.76 9.13
CA LEU A 217 -14.16 38.57 9.90
C LEU A 217 -15.35 37.71 10.33
N ILE A 218 -16.48 38.33 10.72
CA ILE A 218 -17.72 37.61 11.06
C ILE A 218 -18.25 36.82 9.86
N ILE A 219 -18.35 37.44 8.68
CA ILE A 219 -18.83 36.77 7.45
C ILE A 219 -17.95 35.56 7.11
N PHE A 220 -16.62 35.75 7.14
CA PHE A 220 -15.68 34.66 6.87
C PHE A 220 -15.73 33.55 7.92
N SER A 221 -15.98 33.89 9.19
CA SER A 221 -16.16 32.90 10.26
C SER A 221 -17.40 32.03 10.02
N TRP A 222 -18.52 32.63 9.61
CA TRP A 222 -19.72 31.90 9.23
C TRP A 222 -19.50 31.02 8.00
N LYS A 223 -18.86 31.55 6.95
CA LYS A 223 -18.52 30.78 5.75
C LYS A 223 -17.65 29.56 6.10
N PHE A 224 -16.60 29.75 6.89
CA PHE A 224 -15.75 28.67 7.36
C PHE A 224 -16.54 27.63 8.17
N SER A 225 -17.42 28.05 9.07
CA SER A 225 -18.21 27.13 9.92
C SER A 225 -19.13 26.21 9.11
N ILE A 226 -19.81 26.78 8.10
CA ILE A 226 -20.67 26.02 7.19
C ILE A 226 -19.82 25.02 6.40
N SER A 227 -18.74 25.50 5.79
CA SER A 227 -17.83 24.69 5.00
C SER A 227 -17.15 23.58 5.83
N PHE A 228 -16.70 23.88 7.04
CA PHE A 228 -16.09 22.92 7.98
C PHE A 228 -17.05 21.79 8.34
N SER A 229 -18.35 22.08 8.41
CA SER A 229 -19.35 21.04 8.64
C SER A 229 -19.48 20.07 7.46
N TYR A 230 -19.27 20.54 6.23
CA TYR A 230 -19.33 19.72 5.01
C TYR A 230 -18.05 18.89 4.77
N LEU A 231 -16.96 19.17 5.49
CA LEU A 231 -15.70 18.41 5.41
C LEU A 231 -15.72 17.09 6.19
N TYR A 232 -16.90 16.56 6.51
CA TYR A 232 -17.06 15.29 7.20
C TYR A 232 -18.15 14.43 6.53
N PRO A 233 -17.91 13.13 6.31
CA PRO A 233 -16.70 12.38 6.68
C PRO A 233 -15.50 12.64 5.76
N ILE A 234 -14.27 12.58 6.29
CA ILE A 234 -13.05 12.85 5.51
C ILE A 234 -12.83 11.85 4.36
N GLU A 235 -13.37 10.64 4.50
CA GLU A 235 -13.29 9.54 3.52
C GLU A 235 -14.05 9.86 2.22
N GLU A 236 -15.07 10.72 2.30
CA GLU A 236 -15.87 11.16 1.14
C GLU A 236 -15.42 12.52 0.58
N ALA A 237 -14.66 13.30 1.37
CA ALA A 237 -14.23 14.64 1.00
C ALA A 237 -13.08 14.61 -0.03
N SER A 238 -13.36 15.13 -1.24
CA SER A 238 -12.36 15.27 -2.28
C SER A 238 -11.26 16.28 -1.89
N SER A 239 -10.08 16.17 -2.50
CA SER A 239 -8.97 17.11 -2.26
C SER A 239 -9.32 18.55 -2.64
N ASN A 240 -10.19 18.72 -3.64
CA ASN A 240 -10.61 20.03 -4.12
C ASN A 240 -11.57 20.71 -3.14
N GLU A 241 -12.50 19.93 -2.56
CA GLU A 241 -13.42 20.45 -1.53
C GLU A 241 -12.67 20.90 -0.28
N ARG A 242 -11.62 20.20 0.14
CA ARG A 242 -10.76 20.62 1.26
C ARG A 242 -10.09 21.97 1.01
N PHE A 243 -9.58 22.17 -0.21
CA PHE A 243 -8.89 23.39 -0.60
C PHE A 243 -9.81 24.63 -0.65
N ASP A 244 -11.09 24.44 -0.98
CA ASP A 244 -12.07 25.53 -1.03
C ASP A 244 -12.45 26.09 0.36
N VAL A 245 -12.21 25.31 1.43
CA VAL A 245 -12.55 25.67 2.81
C VAL A 245 -11.38 26.31 3.54
N SER A 246 -10.19 25.74 3.39
CA SER A 246 -8.97 26.30 3.97
C SER A 246 -7.75 25.92 3.15
N CYS A 247 -6.73 26.78 3.19
CA CYS A 247 -5.41 26.48 2.64
C CYS A 247 -4.51 25.66 3.57
N ASP A 248 -5.13 25.06 4.59
CA ASP A 248 -4.49 24.13 5.49
C ASP A 248 -5.13 22.77 5.28
N ASP A 249 -4.41 21.85 4.64
CA ASP A 249 -4.88 20.48 4.41
C ASP A 249 -5.07 19.71 5.74
N SER A 250 -4.58 20.25 6.86
CA SER A 250 -4.83 19.72 8.21
C SER A 250 -6.13 20.22 8.84
N LEU A 251 -6.83 21.20 8.26
CA LEU A 251 -8.10 21.72 8.81
C LEU A 251 -9.31 20.97 8.24
N PHE A 252 -9.67 19.86 8.90
CA PHE A 252 -10.87 19.08 8.56
C PHE A 252 -11.63 18.67 9.83
N ASN A 253 -12.93 18.44 9.72
CA ASN A 253 -13.80 18.16 10.87
C ASN A 253 -13.77 16.68 11.28
N ALA A 254 -12.59 16.09 11.45
CA ALA A 254 -12.47 14.69 11.87
C ALA A 254 -11.39 14.50 12.94
N LYS A 255 -11.78 13.85 14.03
CA LYS A 255 -10.92 13.29 15.06
C LYS A 255 -10.75 11.81 14.75
N LEU A 256 -9.51 11.41 14.58
CA LEU A 256 -9.08 10.10 14.15
C LEU A 256 -8.33 9.43 15.31
N ALA A 257 -8.73 8.22 15.66
CA ALA A 257 -8.00 7.38 16.60
C ALA A 257 -7.86 5.97 16.04
N SER A 258 -6.71 5.36 16.29
CA SER A 258 -6.44 3.96 15.93
C SER A 258 -6.10 3.19 17.19
N SER A 259 -6.67 2.00 17.32
CA SER A 259 -6.42 1.10 18.45
C SER A 259 -6.32 -0.34 17.97
N LEU A 260 -5.48 -1.12 18.64
CA LEU A 260 -5.44 -2.57 18.47
C LEU A 260 -6.36 -3.20 19.51
N GLN A 261 -7.28 -4.04 19.07
CA GLN A 261 -8.25 -4.71 19.92
C GLN A 261 -8.13 -6.21 19.75
N LEU A 262 -8.31 -6.98 20.83
CA LEU A 262 -8.23 -8.43 20.78
C LEU A 262 -9.48 -8.99 20.09
N LEU A 263 -9.29 -9.96 19.17
CA LEU A 263 -10.41 -10.65 18.52
C LEU A 263 -11.27 -11.46 19.50
N SER A 264 -10.71 -11.83 20.64
CA SER A 264 -11.38 -12.60 21.70
C SER A 264 -12.31 -11.78 22.59
N THR A 265 -12.27 -10.44 22.53
CA THR A 265 -13.17 -9.61 23.34
C THR A 265 -14.60 -9.61 22.77
N LEU A 266 -15.59 -9.46 23.65
CA LEU A 266 -17.00 -9.42 23.25
C LEU A 266 -17.22 -8.22 22.33
N LYS A 267 -17.53 -8.49 21.06
CA LYS A 267 -17.83 -7.46 20.05
C LYS A 267 -19.11 -6.72 20.45
N HIS A 268 -19.11 -5.41 20.28
CA HIS A 268 -20.34 -4.62 20.43
C HIS A 268 -21.37 -5.03 19.37
N GLU A 269 -22.66 -4.89 19.68
CA GLU A 269 -23.73 -5.36 18.78
C GLU A 269 -23.75 -4.65 17.42
N ASP A 270 -23.30 -3.39 17.38
CA ASP A 270 -23.14 -2.58 16.17
C ASP A 270 -21.98 -3.05 15.27
N GLU A 271 -20.96 -3.69 15.84
CA GLU A 271 -19.80 -4.18 15.09
C GLU A 271 -19.97 -5.60 14.53
N LYS A 272 -20.86 -6.42 15.09
CA LYS A 272 -21.08 -7.81 14.63
C LYS A 272 -21.31 -7.90 13.11
N PRO A 273 -22.16 -7.06 12.49
CA PRO A 273 -22.43 -7.18 11.05
C PRO A 273 -21.21 -7.01 10.16
N ILE A 274 -20.24 -6.14 10.53
CA ILE A 274 -19.04 -5.95 9.71
C ILE A 274 -18.07 -7.12 9.84
N PHE A 275 -18.02 -7.76 11.03
CA PHE A 275 -17.26 -8.99 11.20
C PHE A 275 -17.88 -10.15 10.42
N ASP A 276 -19.20 -10.32 10.47
CA ASP A 276 -19.89 -11.38 9.74
C ASP A 276 -19.64 -11.24 8.24
N LEU A 277 -19.73 -10.02 7.70
CA LEU A 277 -19.40 -9.77 6.30
C LEU A 277 -17.93 -10.08 5.96
N LEU A 278 -16.98 -9.81 6.87
CA LEU A 278 -15.54 -10.09 6.64
C LEU A 278 -15.27 -11.59 6.67
N ASP A 279 -15.96 -12.31 7.53
CA ASP A 279 -15.89 -13.77 7.68
C ASP A 279 -16.61 -14.50 6.53
N GLU A 280 -17.58 -13.86 5.86
CA GLU A 280 -18.23 -14.37 4.65
C GLU A 280 -17.49 -14.01 3.35
N GLN A 281 -16.54 -13.07 3.40
CA GLN A 281 -15.85 -12.59 2.20
C GLN A 281 -14.97 -13.69 1.59
N GLU A 282 -15.27 -14.06 0.34
CA GLU A 282 -14.51 -15.06 -0.41
C GLU A 282 -13.15 -14.51 -0.86
N ILE A 283 -12.06 -15.13 -0.40
CA ILE A 283 -10.69 -14.73 -0.71
C ILE A 283 -10.10 -15.65 -1.78
N THR A 284 -9.62 -15.08 -2.87
CA THR A 284 -8.83 -15.77 -3.89
C THR A 284 -7.34 -15.59 -3.62
N MET A 285 -6.61 -16.71 -3.51
CA MET A 285 -5.16 -16.73 -3.45
C MET A 285 -4.60 -17.01 -4.85
N ILE A 286 -3.59 -16.23 -5.24
CA ILE A 286 -2.88 -16.38 -6.52
C ILE A 286 -1.39 -16.55 -6.23
N VAL A 287 -0.82 -17.68 -6.66
CA VAL A 287 0.62 -17.98 -6.57
C VAL A 287 1.20 -17.94 -7.98
N GLN A 288 2.25 -17.14 -8.18
CA GLN A 288 2.97 -17.06 -9.45
C GLN A 288 4.42 -17.49 -9.24
N PHE A 289 4.82 -18.56 -9.91
CA PHE A 289 6.22 -18.97 -10.02
C PHE A 289 6.80 -18.32 -11.27
N ILE A 290 7.82 -17.49 -11.09
CA ILE A 290 8.37 -16.62 -12.12
C ILE A 290 9.69 -17.20 -12.63
N SER A 291 9.90 -17.10 -13.95
CA SER A 291 11.07 -17.64 -14.64
C SER A 291 11.24 -19.12 -14.35
N THR A 292 10.23 -19.91 -14.71
CA THR A 292 10.19 -21.34 -14.44
C THR A 292 9.86 -22.18 -15.67
N GLY A 293 10.37 -23.42 -15.67
CA GLY A 293 10.07 -24.44 -16.67
C GLY A 293 8.93 -25.38 -16.29
N TYR A 294 8.41 -25.29 -15.06
CA TYR A 294 7.26 -26.08 -14.62
C TYR A 294 6.01 -25.74 -15.41
N ARG A 295 5.19 -26.75 -15.66
CA ARG A 295 3.90 -26.69 -16.33
C ARG A 295 2.78 -27.03 -15.36
N CYS A 296 1.53 -26.77 -15.77
CA CYS A 296 0.38 -27.12 -14.95
C CYS A 296 0.25 -28.63 -14.65
N GLU A 297 0.78 -29.48 -15.53
CA GLU A 297 0.85 -30.93 -15.31
C GLU A 297 1.81 -31.34 -14.19
N ASP A 298 2.76 -30.47 -13.84
CA ASP A 298 3.77 -30.71 -12.81
C ASP A 298 3.30 -30.29 -11.41
N VAL A 299 2.13 -29.65 -11.31
CA VAL A 299 1.62 -29.03 -10.07
C VAL A 299 0.62 -29.94 -9.39
N THR A 300 0.83 -30.17 -8.10
CA THR A 300 -0.21 -30.70 -7.21
C THR A 300 -0.42 -29.76 -6.03
N VAL A 301 -1.67 -29.54 -5.67
CA VAL A 301 -2.05 -28.72 -4.52
C VAL A 301 -2.76 -29.61 -3.49
N GLN A 302 -2.33 -29.52 -2.25
CA GLN A 302 -2.91 -30.26 -1.13
C GLN A 302 -3.19 -29.29 0.02
N GLN A 303 -4.29 -29.51 0.72
CA GLN A 303 -4.56 -28.85 1.99
C GLN A 303 -3.95 -29.69 3.11
N ILE A 304 -3.12 -29.07 3.95
CA ILE A 304 -2.60 -29.68 5.17
C ILE A 304 -3.67 -29.52 6.26
N ARG A 305 -4.19 -30.62 6.79
CA ARG A 305 -5.10 -30.61 7.95
C ARG A 305 -4.38 -31.06 9.21
N ASP A 306 -4.96 -30.72 10.36
CA ASP A 306 -4.49 -31.19 11.67
C ASP A 306 -4.30 -32.71 11.66
N ARG A 307 -3.21 -33.17 12.30
CA ARG A 307 -2.75 -34.58 12.35
C ARG A 307 -2.12 -35.13 11.07
N GLY A 308 -1.71 -34.27 10.13
CA GLY A 308 -0.93 -34.69 8.96
C GLY A 308 -1.75 -35.39 7.87
N LEU A 309 -3.08 -35.24 7.90
CA LEU A 309 -3.92 -35.65 6.77
C LEU A 309 -3.81 -34.60 5.67
N ASN A 310 -3.29 -34.99 4.51
CA ASN A 310 -3.29 -34.16 3.31
C ASN A 310 -4.48 -34.53 2.43
N THR A 311 -5.37 -33.56 2.18
CA THR A 311 -6.48 -33.76 1.24
C THR A 311 -6.12 -33.13 -0.11
N PRO A 312 -6.18 -33.89 -1.22
CA PRO A 312 -5.92 -33.34 -2.55
C PRO A 312 -6.92 -32.23 -2.84
N PHE A 313 -6.40 -31.13 -3.40
CA PHE A 313 -7.17 -29.93 -3.66
C PHE A 313 -7.28 -29.78 -5.19
N SER A 314 -8.25 -30.44 -5.80
CA SER A 314 -8.34 -30.62 -7.27
C SER A 314 -8.81 -29.39 -8.03
N ASP A 315 -9.55 -28.49 -7.39
CA ASP A 315 -10.33 -27.46 -8.09
C ASP A 315 -9.57 -26.12 -8.22
N PHE A 316 -8.30 -26.14 -8.64
CA PHE A 316 -7.51 -24.92 -8.85
C PHE A 316 -7.43 -24.55 -10.34
N TYR A 317 -7.32 -23.25 -10.62
CA TYR A 317 -7.00 -22.77 -11.95
C TYR A 317 -5.49 -22.68 -12.11
N CYS A 318 -4.98 -23.16 -13.24
CA CYS A 318 -3.56 -23.06 -13.59
C CYS A 318 -3.37 -22.55 -15.01
N SER A 319 -2.42 -21.64 -15.20
CA SER A 319 -2.01 -21.14 -16.50
C SER A 319 -0.49 -20.93 -16.59
N GLU A 320 0.08 -21.16 -17.77
CA GLU A 320 1.47 -20.85 -18.10
C GLU A 320 1.49 -19.76 -19.17
N THR A 321 2.05 -18.60 -18.86
CA THR A 321 2.28 -17.53 -19.85
C THR A 321 3.69 -16.97 -19.66
N ASN A 322 4.45 -16.82 -20.74
CA ASN A 322 5.80 -16.24 -20.70
C ASN A 322 6.73 -16.80 -19.60
N LYS A 323 6.68 -18.12 -19.35
CA LYS A 323 7.47 -18.78 -18.29
C LYS A 323 7.15 -18.31 -16.87
N ILE A 324 5.90 -17.87 -16.69
CA ILE A 324 5.27 -17.62 -15.40
C ILE A 324 4.16 -18.64 -15.26
N LEU A 325 4.27 -19.49 -14.24
CA LEU A 325 3.25 -20.45 -13.86
C LEU A 325 2.36 -19.79 -12.81
N THR A 326 1.11 -19.53 -13.17
CA THR A 326 0.11 -18.92 -12.28
C THR A 326 -0.87 -19.98 -11.80
N ILE A 327 -1.04 -20.08 -10.50
CA ILE A 327 -2.01 -20.93 -9.82
C ILE A 327 -2.96 -20.01 -9.06
N SER A 328 -4.26 -20.14 -9.31
CA SER A 328 -5.29 -19.34 -8.65
C SER A 328 -6.34 -20.24 -8.02
N LYS A 329 -6.76 -19.92 -6.80
CA LYS A 329 -7.74 -20.70 -6.07
C LYS A 329 -8.52 -19.86 -5.07
N LEU A 330 -9.83 -20.10 -5.02
CA LEU A 330 -10.70 -19.62 -3.96
C LEU A 330 -10.42 -20.40 -2.67
N LEU A 331 -10.04 -19.68 -1.61
CA LEU A 331 -9.78 -20.26 -0.30
C LEU A 331 -11.11 -20.69 0.35
N PRO A 332 -11.20 -21.93 0.87
CA PRO A 332 -12.40 -22.40 1.54
C PRO A 332 -12.57 -21.79 2.94
N TYR A 333 -11.48 -21.31 3.53
CA TYR A 333 -11.40 -20.73 4.87
C TYR A 333 -10.31 -19.65 4.90
N HIS A 334 -10.47 -18.65 5.76
CA HIS A 334 -9.47 -17.58 5.99
C HIS A 334 -8.22 -18.08 6.72
N ILE A 335 -8.30 -19.24 7.38
CA ILE A 335 -7.19 -19.91 8.07
C ILE A 335 -6.98 -21.27 7.40
N ILE A 336 -5.82 -21.45 6.76
CA ILE A 336 -5.53 -22.66 5.99
C ILE A 336 -4.03 -22.81 5.76
N ALA A 337 -3.56 -24.06 5.77
CA ALA A 337 -2.22 -24.41 5.30
C ALA A 337 -2.33 -25.16 3.97
N LEU A 338 -1.63 -24.66 2.95
CA LEU A 338 -1.61 -25.21 1.60
C LEU A 338 -0.20 -25.66 1.24
N GLN A 339 -0.10 -26.83 0.64
CA GLN A 339 1.12 -27.39 0.08
C GLN A 339 1.02 -27.44 -1.44
N LEU A 340 1.90 -26.70 -2.11
CA LEU A 340 2.03 -26.70 -3.57
C LEU A 340 3.30 -27.47 -3.92
N THR A 341 3.14 -28.64 -4.55
CA THR A 341 4.25 -29.52 -4.92
C THR A 341 4.44 -29.46 -6.43
N LEU A 342 5.63 -29.03 -6.85
CA LEU A 342 6.09 -28.93 -8.23
C LEU A 342 7.01 -30.11 -8.52
N THR A 343 6.62 -31.01 -9.41
CA THR A 343 7.38 -32.23 -9.72
C THR A 343 8.07 -32.08 -11.06
N GLY A 344 9.41 -32.12 -11.08
CA GLY A 344 10.17 -32.00 -12.31
C GLY A 344 11.53 -31.36 -12.09
N PRO A 345 12.46 -31.52 -13.04
CA PRO A 345 13.81 -30.97 -12.93
C PRO A 345 13.81 -29.49 -13.36
N HIS A 346 13.02 -28.63 -12.72
CA HIS A 346 12.91 -27.21 -13.08
C HIS A 346 13.20 -26.30 -11.88
N PHE A 347 13.57 -25.06 -12.19
CA PHE A 347 13.91 -24.05 -11.20
C PHE A 347 12.86 -22.95 -11.17
N VAL A 348 12.78 -22.23 -10.07
CA VAL A 348 11.94 -21.04 -9.90
C VAL A 348 12.85 -19.88 -9.54
N GLY A 349 12.84 -18.84 -10.36
CA GLY A 349 13.65 -17.64 -10.15
C GLY A 349 13.02 -16.62 -9.20
N GLY A 350 11.69 -16.56 -9.13
CA GLY A 350 10.96 -15.67 -8.23
C GLY A 350 9.59 -16.23 -7.86
N LEU A 351 9.05 -15.78 -6.72
CA LEU A 351 7.74 -16.18 -6.22
C LEU A 351 6.91 -14.92 -5.99
N ARG A 352 5.70 -14.85 -6.53
CA ARG A 352 4.74 -13.79 -6.21
C ARG A 352 3.48 -14.39 -5.63
N LEU A 353 3.06 -13.89 -4.48
CA LEU A 353 1.84 -14.29 -3.80
C LEU A 353 0.89 -13.10 -3.76
N CYS A 354 -0.35 -13.30 -4.19
CA CYS A 354 -1.39 -12.29 -4.15
C CYS A 354 -2.66 -12.81 -3.49
N PHE A 355 -3.39 -11.90 -2.88
CA PHE A 355 -4.72 -12.11 -2.33
C PHE A 355 -5.68 -11.11 -2.94
N SER A 356 -6.84 -11.59 -3.39
CA SER A 356 -7.89 -10.75 -3.94
C SER A 356 -9.25 -11.14 -3.39
N ALA A 357 -10.08 -10.16 -3.05
CA ALA A 357 -11.45 -10.37 -2.62
C ALA A 357 -12.35 -9.22 -3.07
N PRO A 358 -13.60 -9.49 -3.49
CA PRO A 358 -14.52 -8.48 -4.00
C PRO A 358 -15.04 -7.56 -2.87
N SER A 359 -15.44 -6.34 -3.22
CA SER A 359 -16.17 -5.48 -2.28
C SER A 359 -17.59 -6.00 -2.04
N ALA A 360 -18.11 -5.80 -0.83
CA ALA A 360 -19.47 -6.20 -0.45
C ALA A 360 -20.10 -5.10 0.39
N THR A 361 -21.42 -4.89 0.24
CA THR A 361 -22.15 -3.87 1.00
C THR A 361 -23.41 -4.46 1.59
N ASN A 362 -23.61 -4.30 2.89
CA ASN A 362 -24.87 -4.57 3.55
C ASN A 362 -25.62 -3.26 3.80
N LEU A 363 -26.68 -3.04 3.02
CA LEU A 363 -27.50 -1.83 3.08
C LEU A 363 -28.31 -1.72 4.39
N SER A 364 -28.62 -2.85 5.03
CA SER A 364 -29.43 -2.85 6.27
C SER A 364 -28.63 -2.35 7.48
N THR A 365 -27.34 -2.67 7.54
CA THR A 365 -26.44 -2.31 8.65
C THR A 365 -25.44 -1.21 8.28
N ARG A 366 -25.55 -0.63 7.08
CA ARG A 366 -24.61 0.37 6.52
C ARG A 366 -23.14 -0.03 6.68
N SER A 367 -22.89 -1.33 6.53
CA SER A 367 -21.56 -1.93 6.66
C SER A 367 -21.03 -2.23 5.26
N THR A 368 -19.84 -1.71 4.94
CA THR A 368 -19.20 -1.92 3.64
C THR A 368 -17.85 -2.59 3.82
N ILE A 369 -17.54 -3.54 2.95
CA ILE A 369 -16.23 -4.17 2.88
C ILE A 369 -15.56 -3.71 1.61
N GLN A 370 -14.33 -3.24 1.77
CA GLN A 370 -13.51 -2.78 0.66
C GLN A 370 -12.96 -3.98 -0.12
N GLN A 371 -12.71 -3.75 -1.41
CA GLN A 371 -11.98 -4.72 -2.22
C GLN A 371 -10.60 -4.95 -1.59
N MET A 372 -10.19 -6.22 -1.53
CA MET A 372 -8.81 -6.58 -1.23
C MET A 372 -8.10 -6.90 -2.53
N ASP A 373 -6.93 -6.32 -2.73
CA ASP A 373 -5.99 -6.69 -3.78
C ASP A 373 -4.58 -6.36 -3.29
N THR A 374 -3.84 -7.39 -2.92
CA THR A 374 -2.49 -7.24 -2.37
C THR A 374 -1.60 -8.28 -2.99
N CYS A 375 -0.43 -7.85 -3.47
CA CYS A 375 0.58 -8.72 -4.06
C CYS A 375 1.93 -8.47 -3.43
N LYS A 376 2.65 -9.54 -3.11
CA LYS A 376 4.04 -9.50 -2.69
C LYS A 376 4.90 -10.35 -3.61
N LEU A 377 5.91 -9.72 -4.20
CA LEU A 377 6.96 -10.39 -4.95
C LEU A 377 8.15 -10.68 -4.03
N PHE A 378 8.56 -11.93 -4.01
CA PHE A 378 9.77 -12.44 -3.37
C PHE A 378 10.75 -12.84 -4.46
N PHE A 379 11.94 -12.23 -4.44
CA PHE A 379 13.07 -12.67 -5.24
C PHE A 379 14.36 -12.14 -4.62
N ILE A 380 15.44 -12.91 -4.77
CA ILE A 380 16.79 -12.46 -4.48
C ILE A 380 17.59 -12.59 -5.77
N PRO A 381 18.31 -11.53 -6.21
CA PRO A 381 19.16 -11.62 -7.39
C PRO A 381 20.12 -12.80 -7.26
N ASN A 382 20.32 -13.54 -8.36
CA ASN A 382 21.28 -14.64 -8.45
C ASN A 382 20.95 -15.89 -7.62
N GLN A 383 19.74 -15.95 -7.04
CA GLN A 383 19.29 -17.09 -6.27
C GLN A 383 18.04 -17.73 -6.89
N ILE A 384 17.78 -18.98 -6.55
CA ILE A 384 16.58 -19.74 -6.94
C ILE A 384 15.80 -20.16 -5.70
N LEU A 385 14.50 -20.37 -5.84
CA LEU A 385 13.64 -20.85 -4.76
C LEU A 385 14.20 -22.14 -4.16
N THR A 386 14.19 -22.25 -2.82
CA THR A 386 14.60 -23.47 -2.12
C THR A 386 13.63 -24.63 -2.32
N ARG A 387 13.99 -25.83 -1.84
CA ARG A 387 13.17 -27.04 -2.03
C ARG A 387 11.87 -26.99 -1.24
N ASN A 388 11.92 -26.57 0.03
CA ASN A 388 10.77 -26.63 0.94
C ASN A 388 10.51 -25.26 1.60
N PRO A 389 10.30 -24.17 0.84
CA PRO A 389 10.06 -22.86 1.41
C PRO A 389 8.71 -22.85 2.14
N THR A 390 8.70 -22.25 3.34
CA THR A 390 7.48 -21.99 4.10
C THR A 390 7.23 -20.49 4.16
N LEU A 391 6.03 -20.07 3.77
CA LEU A 391 5.61 -18.68 3.78
C LEU A 391 4.43 -18.51 4.73
N GLY A 392 4.64 -17.73 5.79
CA GLY A 392 3.57 -17.33 6.71
C GLY A 392 2.82 -16.12 6.17
N VAL A 393 1.51 -16.13 6.29
CA VAL A 393 0.65 -14.96 6.04
C VAL A 393 -0.27 -14.79 7.23
N LYS A 394 -0.24 -13.61 7.85
CA LYS A 394 -1.15 -13.25 8.94
C LYS A 394 -2.17 -12.25 8.42
N MET A 395 -3.40 -12.70 8.34
CA MET A 395 -4.57 -11.92 7.93
C MET A 395 -5.05 -11.10 9.13
N THR A 396 -5.04 -9.79 9.01
CA THR A 396 -5.52 -8.88 10.07
C THR A 396 -6.77 -8.16 9.60
N LYS A 397 -7.84 -8.18 10.40
CA LYS A 397 -9.02 -7.37 10.13
C LYS A 397 -8.74 -5.91 10.47
N VAL A 398 -9.11 -5.00 9.58
CA VAL A 398 -9.10 -3.56 9.81
C VAL A 398 -10.55 -3.07 9.70
N ILE A 399 -11.04 -2.46 10.77
CA ILE A 399 -12.41 -1.94 10.86
C ILE A 399 -12.33 -0.45 11.11
N ASN A 400 -12.91 0.34 10.20
CA ASN A 400 -13.11 1.76 10.39
C ASN A 400 -14.54 2.02 10.82
N GLN A 401 -14.72 2.73 11.94
CA GLN A 401 -16.00 3.19 12.44
C GLN A 401 -16.09 4.69 12.21
N THR A 402 -17.09 5.12 11.45
CA THR A 402 -17.35 6.53 11.15
C THR A 402 -18.63 6.97 11.85
N ALA A 403 -18.48 7.86 12.83
CA ALA A 403 -19.59 8.34 13.62
C ALA A 403 -20.55 9.24 12.80
N GLY A 404 -21.79 9.36 13.26
CA GLY A 404 -22.74 10.31 12.67
C GLY A 404 -22.37 11.77 12.98
N LEU A 405 -22.55 12.65 12.00
CA LEU A 405 -22.41 14.12 12.19
C LEU A 405 -23.48 14.71 13.15
N THR A 406 -24.59 13.99 13.33
CA THR A 406 -25.68 14.31 14.26
C THR A 406 -25.95 13.12 15.19
N VAL A 407 -26.58 13.37 16.34
CA VAL A 407 -26.95 12.33 17.32
C VAL A 407 -27.90 11.28 16.73
N SER A 408 -28.67 11.65 15.69
CA SER A 408 -29.61 10.78 15.00
C SER A 408 -28.99 9.98 13.85
N ASN A 409 -27.78 10.35 13.38
CA ASN A 409 -27.14 9.66 12.28
C ASN A 409 -26.49 8.38 12.78
N ALA A 410 -26.84 7.25 12.15
CA ALA A 410 -26.23 5.96 12.45
C ALA A 410 -24.73 5.96 12.15
N THR A 411 -23.98 5.19 12.93
CA THR A 411 -22.57 4.91 12.71
C THR A 411 -22.42 4.02 11.47
N ASN A 412 -21.48 4.38 10.59
CA ASN A 412 -21.13 3.54 9.45
C ASN A 412 -19.87 2.73 9.79
N HIS A 413 -19.81 1.50 9.29
CA HIS A 413 -18.65 0.63 9.49
C HIS A 413 -18.08 0.24 8.13
N THR A 414 -16.77 0.37 7.98
CA THR A 414 -16.06 -0.16 6.81
C THR A 414 -15.00 -1.17 7.24
N GLY A 415 -14.81 -2.23 6.46
CA GLY A 415 -13.93 -3.35 6.79
C GLY A 415 -12.98 -3.71 5.65
N LEU A 416 -11.80 -4.21 6.00
CA LEU A 416 -10.79 -4.72 5.07
C LEU A 416 -9.98 -5.84 5.72
N TRP A 417 -9.60 -6.84 4.94
CA TRP A 417 -8.54 -7.78 5.28
C TRP A 417 -7.18 -7.24 4.87
N LEU A 418 -6.23 -7.21 5.81
CA LEU A 418 -4.85 -6.79 5.59
C LEU A 418 -3.90 -7.99 5.73
N PRO A 419 -3.39 -8.57 4.62
CA PRO A 419 -2.43 -9.65 4.66
C PRO A 419 -1.02 -9.14 5.01
N SER A 420 -0.46 -9.64 6.11
CA SER A 420 0.93 -9.41 6.50
C SER A 420 1.77 -10.65 6.20
N PHE A 421 2.75 -10.51 5.30
CA PHE A 421 3.63 -11.62 4.92
C PHE A 421 4.73 -11.79 5.98
N MET A 422 4.69 -12.91 6.69
CA MET A 422 5.69 -13.31 7.65
C MET A 422 6.69 -14.26 7.01
N VAL A 423 7.96 -13.90 7.12
CA VAL A 423 9.06 -14.79 6.78
C VAL A 423 9.66 -15.20 8.12
N ASP A 424 8.98 -16.12 8.82
CA ASP A 424 9.18 -16.38 10.26
C ASP A 424 10.48 -17.11 10.61
N THR A 425 11.18 -17.76 9.67
CA THR A 425 12.35 -18.58 10.01
C THR A 425 13.49 -18.43 9.00
N LEU A 426 14.59 -17.80 9.44
CA LEU A 426 15.92 -17.82 8.82
C LEU A 426 16.57 -19.21 8.96
N THR A 427 15.91 -20.25 8.44
CA THR A 427 16.53 -21.56 8.22
C THR A 427 16.56 -21.79 6.73
N ASP A 428 17.72 -21.43 6.15
CA ASP A 428 18.06 -21.39 4.74
C ASP A 428 17.03 -20.66 3.88
N GLU A 429 17.28 -19.34 3.79
CA GLU A 429 16.77 -18.33 2.86
C GLU A 429 15.73 -18.86 1.86
N LEU A 430 14.58 -18.17 1.72
CA LEU A 430 13.55 -18.48 0.71
C LEU A 430 14.14 -18.73 -0.70
N PHE A 431 15.36 -18.22 -0.93
CA PHE A 431 16.20 -18.50 -2.07
C PHE A 431 17.61 -18.99 -1.67
N PHE A 432 18.30 -19.76 -2.51
CA PHE A 432 19.64 -20.29 -2.22
C PHE A 432 20.71 -19.64 -3.13
N SER A 433 21.89 -19.28 -2.56
CA SER A 433 23.02 -18.67 -3.29
C SER A 433 23.77 -19.65 -4.20
N LEU A 434 24.06 -19.23 -5.42
CA LEU A 434 24.73 -20.02 -6.47
C LEU A 434 26.17 -19.55 -6.69
N ASP A 435 27.02 -19.65 -5.67
CA ASP A 435 28.45 -19.39 -5.83
C ASP A 435 29.20 -20.70 -6.06
N THR A 436 29.57 -20.93 -7.32
CA THR A 436 30.53 -21.94 -7.81
C THR A 436 30.03 -23.40 -7.89
N GLU A 437 29.82 -23.85 -9.14
CA GLU A 437 29.75 -25.26 -9.59
C GLU A 437 28.91 -26.24 -8.76
N TYR A 438 27.60 -26.02 -8.62
CA TYR A 438 26.69 -27.04 -8.10
C TYR A 438 25.91 -27.79 -9.19
N LEU A 439 26.19 -29.08 -9.30
CA LEU A 439 25.49 -30.09 -10.10
C LEU A 439 24.16 -30.48 -9.44
N ARG A 440 23.13 -29.63 -9.48
CA ARG A 440 21.79 -30.01 -8.99
C ARG A 440 20.93 -30.63 -10.10
N TYR A 441 21.11 -31.93 -10.29
CA TYR A 441 20.10 -32.84 -10.83
C TYR A 441 19.10 -33.35 -9.77
N VAL A 442 19.07 -32.72 -8.59
CA VAL A 442 18.47 -33.34 -7.38
C VAL A 442 17.11 -32.76 -7.00
N LEU A 443 16.69 -31.63 -7.57
CA LEU A 443 15.32 -31.15 -7.35
C LEU A 443 14.42 -31.84 -8.37
N ASN A 444 14.00 -33.07 -8.06
CA ASN A 444 12.87 -33.69 -8.74
C ASN A 444 11.54 -33.11 -8.22
N GLU A 445 11.57 -32.34 -7.14
CA GLU A 445 10.40 -31.89 -6.42
C GLU A 445 10.72 -30.63 -5.62
N THR A 446 9.89 -29.61 -5.76
CA THR A 446 9.88 -28.37 -4.95
C THR A 446 8.52 -28.23 -4.27
N THR A 447 8.49 -28.08 -2.95
CA THR A 447 7.27 -28.03 -2.14
C THR A 447 7.16 -26.68 -1.44
N LEU A 448 6.29 -25.80 -1.93
CA LEU A 448 5.96 -24.54 -1.27
C LEU A 448 4.84 -24.77 -0.25
N ILE A 449 5.08 -24.40 1.00
CA ILE A 449 4.07 -24.40 2.07
C ILE A 449 3.64 -22.97 2.32
N VAL A 450 2.34 -22.68 2.14
CA VAL A 450 1.75 -21.38 2.48
C VAL A 450 0.85 -21.57 3.69
N VAL A 451 1.17 -20.92 4.80
CA VAL A 451 0.40 -20.99 6.05
C VAL A 451 -0.30 -19.66 6.26
N ILE A 452 -1.62 -19.66 6.11
CA ILE A 452 -2.48 -18.50 6.32
C ILE A 452 -3.11 -18.63 7.70
N THR A 453 -2.86 -17.63 8.54
CA THR A 453 -3.39 -17.53 9.91
C THR A 453 -4.14 -16.22 10.08
N GLU A 454 -5.05 -16.17 11.03
CA GLU A 454 -5.69 -14.91 11.45
C GLU A 454 -4.88 -14.30 12.59
N SER A 455 -4.89 -12.97 12.67
CA SER A 455 -4.32 -12.26 13.81
C SER A 455 -5.12 -12.46 15.11
N ASP A 456 -4.45 -12.38 16.25
CA ASP A 456 -5.12 -12.40 17.57
C ASP A 456 -5.81 -11.05 17.87
N PHE A 457 -5.47 -10.03 17.08
CA PHE A 457 -5.99 -8.67 17.19
C PHE A 457 -6.52 -8.17 15.84
N TYR A 458 -7.44 -7.22 15.92
CA TYR A 458 -7.87 -6.41 14.78
C TYR A 458 -7.53 -4.94 15.03
N MET A 459 -7.38 -4.19 13.94
CA MET A 459 -7.19 -2.76 14.00
C MET A 459 -8.57 -2.09 13.96
N LYS A 460 -8.88 -1.30 14.99
CA LYS A 460 -10.07 -0.45 15.02
C LYS A 460 -9.66 1.00 14.84
N ASN A 461 -10.09 1.58 13.74
CA ASN A 461 -9.97 3.00 13.46
C ASN A 461 -11.32 3.67 13.73
N THR A 462 -11.32 4.78 14.45
CA THR A 462 -12.53 5.53 14.76
C THR A 462 -12.39 6.95 14.23
N GLN A 463 -13.41 7.37 13.48
CA GLN A 463 -13.56 8.73 12.98
C GLN A 463 -14.77 9.39 13.64
N GLU A 464 -14.52 10.39 14.47
CA GLU A 464 -15.55 11.22 15.09
C GLU A 464 -15.48 12.64 14.55
N PRO A 465 -16.60 13.39 14.46
CA PRO A 465 -16.52 14.81 14.14
C PRO A 465 -15.83 15.57 15.30
N ILE A 466 -14.96 16.54 14.97
CA ILE A 466 -14.34 17.41 16.00
C ILE A 466 -15.40 18.25 16.69
N ALA A 467 -16.35 18.75 15.90
CA ALA A 467 -17.54 19.40 16.40
C ALA A 467 -18.75 18.97 15.57
N ARG A 468 -19.84 18.66 16.27
CA ARG A 468 -21.13 18.37 15.62
C ARG A 468 -21.77 19.66 15.11
N HIS A 469 -22.75 19.56 14.22
CA HIS A 469 -23.41 20.73 13.63
C HIS A 469 -23.90 21.76 14.66
N TYR A 470 -24.45 21.30 15.79
CA TYR A 470 -24.95 22.21 16.84
C TYR A 470 -23.82 22.91 17.61
N GLU A 471 -22.69 22.23 17.84
CA GLU A 471 -21.49 22.80 18.47
C GLU A 471 -20.83 23.83 17.57
N ILE A 472 -20.74 23.54 16.27
CA ILE A 472 -20.25 24.49 15.26
C ILE A 472 -21.12 25.74 15.29
N ALA A 473 -22.45 25.60 15.14
CA ALA A 473 -23.36 26.74 15.15
C ALA A 473 -23.27 27.56 16.45
N PHE A 474 -23.26 26.89 17.60
CA PHE A 474 -23.19 27.55 18.91
C PHE A 474 -21.86 28.30 19.11
N ASN A 475 -20.73 27.67 18.80
CA ASN A 475 -19.42 28.29 18.95
C ASN A 475 -19.21 29.45 17.97
N THR A 476 -19.77 29.37 16.77
CA THR A 476 -19.74 30.49 15.81
C THR A 476 -20.58 31.68 16.30
N ILE A 477 -21.76 31.43 16.88
CA ILE A 477 -22.56 32.48 17.53
C ILE A 477 -21.83 33.06 18.74
N LEU A 478 -21.20 32.23 19.57
CA LEU A 478 -20.40 32.69 20.71
C LEU A 478 -19.19 33.53 20.27
N PHE A 479 -18.47 33.11 19.24
CA PHE A 479 -17.33 33.84 18.71
C PHE A 479 -17.74 35.21 18.17
N THR A 480 -18.78 35.26 17.36
CA THR A 480 -19.32 36.50 16.79
C THR A 480 -19.90 37.42 17.87
N SER A 481 -20.60 36.88 18.87
CA SER A 481 -21.09 37.66 20.00
C SER A 481 -19.96 38.19 20.88
N LYS A 482 -18.88 37.44 21.13
CA LYS A 482 -17.69 37.94 21.84
C LYS A 482 -17.05 39.11 21.10
N ILE A 483 -16.93 39.03 19.77
CA ILE A 483 -16.45 40.15 18.96
C ILE A 483 -17.35 41.38 19.14
N LEU A 484 -18.68 41.21 19.05
CA LEU A 484 -19.66 42.27 19.28
C LEU A 484 -19.66 42.83 20.72
N ILE A 485 -19.40 42.01 21.73
CA ILE A 485 -19.33 42.43 23.13
C ILE A 485 -18.02 43.18 23.40
N VAL A 486 -16.89 42.72 22.87
CA VAL A 486 -15.61 43.44 22.95
C VAL A 486 -15.73 44.81 22.27
N ILE A 487 -16.43 44.88 21.13
CA ILE A 487 -16.86 46.12 20.49
C ILE A 487 -17.63 47.01 21.50
N SER A 488 -18.60 46.44 22.22
CA SER A 488 -19.42 47.21 23.19
C SER A 488 -18.67 47.66 24.44
N ARG A 489 -17.65 46.92 24.91
CA ARG A 489 -16.89 47.20 26.15
C ARG A 489 -15.65 48.07 25.94
N SER A 490 -15.03 48.03 24.77
CA SER A 490 -13.98 48.97 24.36
C SER A 490 -14.44 50.43 24.50
N ASN A 491 -15.73 50.65 24.29
CA ASN A 491 -16.45 51.92 24.51
C ASN A 491 -16.39 52.43 25.97
N ASP A 492 -16.25 51.56 26.99
CA ASP A 492 -16.25 52.00 28.39
C ASP A 492 -14.84 52.35 28.92
N ARG A 493 -13.78 51.72 28.39
CA ARG A 493 -12.40 51.95 28.86
C ARG A 493 -11.66 53.05 28.11
N ILE A 494 -11.94 53.27 26.83
CA ILE A 494 -11.28 54.35 26.07
C ILE A 494 -11.84 55.72 26.49
N PHE A 495 -13.06 55.78 27.05
CA PHE A 495 -13.71 57.03 27.47
C PHE A 495 -13.58 57.37 28.96
N SER A 496 -12.88 56.57 29.78
CA SER A 496 -12.60 56.93 31.17
C SER A 496 -11.30 57.75 31.35
N HIS A 497 -10.35 57.71 30.41
CA HIS A 497 -9.13 58.55 30.43
C HIS A 497 -8.66 58.96 29.02
N PRO A 498 -9.02 60.16 28.53
CA PRO A 498 -8.56 60.67 27.24
C PRO A 498 -7.08 61.09 27.17
N ASN A 499 -6.34 61.09 28.30
CA ASN A 499 -5.03 61.75 28.41
C ASN A 499 -3.81 60.81 28.45
N ALA A 500 -3.95 59.51 28.23
CA ALA A 500 -2.81 58.58 28.34
C ALA A 500 -2.28 58.04 26.99
N ILE A 501 -2.42 58.80 25.90
CA ILE A 501 -1.83 58.44 24.58
C ILE A 501 -0.77 59.45 24.12
N PHE A 502 -0.42 60.42 24.97
CA PHE A 502 0.82 61.19 24.83
C PHE A 502 1.52 61.28 26.20
N GLU A 503 2.02 60.13 26.65
CA GLU A 503 3.22 60.00 27.48
C GLU A 503 3.89 58.64 27.18
#